data_AF-A0A8H3TPF9-F1
#
_entry.id   AF-A0A8H3TPF9-F1
#
_cell.length_a   1.000
_cell.length_b   1.000
_cell.length_c   1.000
_cell.angle_alpha   90.00
_cell.angle_beta   90.00
_cell.angle_gamma   90.00
#
_symmetry.space_group_name_H-M   'P 1'
#
loop_
_entity.id
_entity.type
_entity.pdbx_description
1 polymer ?
#
loop_
_entity_poly.entity_id
_entity_poly.type
_entity_poly.pdbx_seq_one_letter_code
_entity_poly.pdbx_strand_id
1 'polypeptide(L)'
;MSTTLARSYRSVLREINKSSIHAPQNRNQAIKHMLRDLYERQASTLGGVSKTIDETSLGFGRNMMEMKEFVKAQRTYNDLLVRYNPLHDMTAEERVKATTRRVGMEQPLEYDDSDPANRENKE
;
A
#
# COMPACT_ATOMS: atom_id res chain seq x y z
N MET A 1 25.38 14.85 -2.48
CA MET A 1 25.61 13.66 -1.63
C MET A 1 25.92 12.47 -2.55
N SER A 2 27.10 11.85 -2.43
CA SER A 2 27.40 10.63 -3.18
C SER A 2 26.54 9.49 -2.63
N THR A 3 25.58 9.02 -3.43
CA THR A 3 24.71 7.90 -3.06
C THR A 3 25.28 6.64 -3.69
N THR A 4 25.76 5.72 -2.87
CA THR A 4 26.22 4.42 -3.36
C THR A 4 25.00 3.56 -3.71
N LEU A 5 25.10 2.80 -4.80
CA LEU A 5 24.05 1.90 -5.29
C LEU A 5 23.52 0.94 -4.19
N ALA A 6 24.43 0.39 -3.39
CA ALA A 6 24.09 -0.48 -2.27
C ALA A 6 23.35 0.25 -1.13
N ARG A 7 23.57 1.56 -0.96
CA ARG A 7 22.88 2.36 0.07
C ARG A 7 21.47 2.73 -0.38
N SER A 8 21.28 3.12 -1.64
CA SER A 8 19.94 3.39 -2.19
C SER A 8 19.06 2.13 -2.16
N TYR A 9 19.59 0.98 -2.61
CA TYR A 9 18.91 -0.31 -2.53
C TYR A 9 18.47 -0.68 -1.10
N ARG A 10 19.38 -0.60 -0.12
CA ARG A 10 19.04 -0.88 1.29
C ARG A 10 17.99 0.07 1.84
N SER A 11 18.00 1.33 1.39
CA SER A 11 16.99 2.31 1.82
C SER A 11 15.60 1.97 1.30
N VAL A 12 15.49 1.48 0.06
CA VAL A 12 14.23 1.01 -0.54
C VAL A 12 13.70 -0.21 0.22
N LEU A 13 14.55 -1.21 0.46
CA LEU A 13 14.14 -2.41 1.21
C LEU A 13 13.63 -2.08 2.62
N ARG A 14 14.25 -1.11 3.30
CA ARG A 14 13.81 -0.67 4.62
C ARG A 14 12.44 0.01 4.55
N GLU A 15 12.21 0.86 3.55
CA GLU A 15 10.92 1.55 3.39
C GLU A 15 9.79 0.57 3.05
N ILE A 16 10.02 -0.39 2.15
CA ILE A 16 9.05 -1.45 1.82
C ILE A 16 8.70 -2.29 3.05
N ASN A 17 9.69 -2.64 3.87
CA ASN A 17 9.44 -3.37 5.11
C ASN A 17 8.64 -2.54 6.11
N LYS A 18 8.83 -1.22 6.13
CA LYS A 18 8.10 -0.30 7.01
C LYS A 18 6.68 -0.01 6.51
N SER A 19 6.41 -0.13 5.22
CA SER A 19 5.08 0.06 4.63
C SER A 19 4.25 -1.23 4.59
N SER A 20 4.81 -2.37 5.01
CA SER A 20 4.10 -3.65 5.01
C SER A 20 3.12 -3.76 6.18
N ILE A 21 1.89 -4.17 5.88
CA ILE A 21 0.83 -4.45 6.88
C ILE A 21 1.08 -5.81 7.56
N HIS A 22 1.84 -6.71 6.93
CA HIS A 22 2.08 -8.06 7.43
C HIS A 22 3.30 -8.14 8.36
N ALA A 23 3.19 -9.01 9.37
CA ALA A 23 4.29 -9.38 10.25
C ALA A 23 5.51 -9.90 9.44
N PRO A 24 6.75 -9.71 9.92
CA PRO A 24 7.97 -10.06 9.17
C PRO A 24 8.00 -11.44 8.52
N GLN A 25 7.37 -12.43 9.16
CA GLN A 25 7.31 -13.83 8.74
C GLN A 25 6.38 -14.05 7.54
N ASN A 26 5.26 -13.31 7.48
CA ASN A 26 4.21 -13.47 6.48
C ASN A 26 4.34 -12.50 5.30
N ARG A 27 5.49 -11.82 5.18
CA ARG A 27 5.72 -10.88 4.08
C ARG A 27 5.98 -11.64 2.79
N ASN A 28 5.44 -11.11 1.69
CA ASN A 28 5.71 -11.65 0.37
C ASN A 28 7.22 -11.53 0.04
N GLN A 29 7.91 -12.67 -0.01
CA GLN A 29 9.34 -12.74 -0.32
C GLN A 29 9.61 -12.50 -1.81
N ALA A 30 8.65 -12.75 -2.70
CA ALA A 30 8.81 -12.58 -4.14
C ALA A 30 9.22 -11.15 -4.50
N ILE A 31 8.67 -10.14 -3.79
CA ILE A 31 9.04 -8.73 -4.00
C ILE A 31 10.51 -8.48 -3.67
N LYS A 32 11.01 -9.09 -2.58
CA LYS A 32 12.43 -8.97 -2.19
C LYS A 32 13.34 -9.66 -3.20
N HIS A 33 12.96 -10.86 -3.65
CA HIS A 33 13.69 -11.59 -4.68
C HIS A 33 13.73 -10.81 -5.99
N MET A 34 12.60 -10.31 -6.48
CA MET A 34 12.53 -9.48 -7.68
C MET A 34 13.45 -8.24 -7.59
N LEU A 35 13.40 -7.49 -6.48
CA LEU A 35 14.27 -6.33 -6.29
C LEU A 35 15.74 -6.71 -6.20
N ARG A 36 16.04 -7.87 -5.62
CA ARG A 36 17.39 -8.42 -5.58
C ARG A 36 17.87 -8.79 -6.98
N ASP A 37 17.07 -9.48 -7.77
CA ASP A 37 17.41 -9.86 -9.15
C ASP A 37 17.66 -8.62 -10.01
N LEU A 38 16.83 -7.58 -9.87
CA LEU A 38 17.03 -6.31 -10.58
C LEU A 38 18.35 -5.64 -10.17
N TYR A 39 18.67 -5.63 -8.88
CA TYR A 39 19.93 -5.11 -8.37
C TYR A 39 21.12 -5.94 -8.86
N GLU A 40 21.04 -7.27 -8.83
CA GLU A 40 22.12 -8.16 -9.26
C GLU A 40 22.35 -8.08 -10.77
N ARG A 41 21.29 -7.99 -11.58
CA ARG A 41 21.39 -7.70 -13.02
C ARG A 41 22.12 -6.38 -13.25
N GLN A 42 21.72 -5.31 -12.57
CA GLN A 42 22.37 -4.01 -12.71
C GLN A 42 23.81 -3.99 -12.16
N ALA A 43 24.09 -4.74 -11.09
CA ALA A 43 25.42 -4.85 -10.52
C ALA A 43 26.35 -5.67 -11.44
N SER A 44 25.82 -6.69 -12.12
CA SER A 44 26.56 -7.49 -13.09
C SER A 44 26.88 -6.73 -14.36
N THR A 45 25.97 -5.87 -14.86
CA THR A 45 26.25 -5.00 -16.01
C THR A 45 27.32 -3.95 -15.72
N LEU A 46 27.45 -3.55 -14.45
CA LEU A 46 28.44 -2.57 -13.99
C LEU A 46 29.81 -3.17 -13.64
N GLY A 47 30.01 -4.48 -13.81
CA GLY A 47 31.33 -5.13 -13.68
C GLY A 47 32.02 -4.87 -12.34
N GLY A 48 31.59 -5.56 -11.29
CA GLY A 48 32.36 -5.82 -10.06
C GLY A 48 33.30 -4.71 -9.58
N VAL A 49 32.79 -3.83 -8.71
CA VAL A 49 33.55 -3.00 -7.76
C VAL A 49 34.69 -2.18 -8.40
N SER A 50 34.37 -0.92 -8.70
CA SER A 50 35.29 0.17 -9.06
C SER A 50 35.37 0.51 -10.56
N LYS A 51 34.36 1.24 -11.03
CA LYS A 51 34.61 2.31 -12.00
C LYS A 51 33.63 3.45 -11.77
N THR A 52 34.23 4.62 -11.60
CA THR A 52 33.67 5.98 -11.73
C THR A 52 32.26 6.03 -12.31
N ILE A 53 31.31 6.53 -11.51
CA ILE A 53 30.09 7.26 -11.91
C ILE A 53 29.67 7.03 -13.37
N ASP A 54 29.26 5.81 -13.73
CA ASP A 54 28.61 5.59 -15.03
C ASP A 54 27.22 6.22 -14.95
N GLU A 55 26.82 7.00 -15.97
CA GLU A 55 25.49 7.65 -16.04
C GLU A 55 24.34 6.66 -15.81
N THR A 56 24.51 5.40 -16.23
CA THR A 56 23.56 4.32 -15.99
C THR A 56 23.45 3.93 -14.51
N SER A 57 24.56 3.92 -13.76
CA SER A 57 24.59 3.66 -12.32
C SER A 57 23.94 4.80 -11.52
N LEU A 58 24.16 6.05 -11.97
CA LEU A 58 23.48 7.23 -11.45
C LEU A 58 21.97 7.16 -11.71
N GLY A 59 21.58 6.76 -12.92
CA GLY A 59 20.19 6.59 -13.32
C GLY A 59 19.46 5.56 -12.44
N PHE A 60 20.03 4.37 -12.28
CA PHE A 60 19.43 3.36 -11.40
C PHE A 60 19.40 3.80 -9.93
N GLY A 61 20.48 4.42 -9.45
CA GLY A 61 20.53 4.97 -8.10
C GLY A 61 19.43 6.01 -7.85
N ARG A 62 19.19 6.88 -8.83
CA ARG A 62 18.08 7.85 -8.83
C ARG A 62 16.72 7.15 -8.84
N ASN A 63 16.50 6.19 -9.73
CA ASN A 63 15.25 5.42 -9.80
C ASN A 63 14.92 4.73 -8.46
N MET A 64 15.93 4.21 -7.76
CA MET A 64 15.73 3.64 -6.43
C MET A 64 15.33 4.70 -5.39
N MET A 65 15.87 5.92 -5.46
CA MET A 65 15.45 7.00 -4.58
C MET A 65 14.02 7.46 -4.87
N GLU A 66 13.65 7.56 -6.14
CA GLU A 66 12.28 7.87 -6.57
C GLU A 66 11.30 6.80 -6.09
N MET A 67 11.65 5.52 -6.27
CA MET A 67 10.86 4.39 -5.76
C MET A 67 10.67 4.46 -4.24
N LYS A 68 11.75 4.78 -3.49
CA LYS A 68 11.65 4.97 -2.04
C LYS A 68 10.65 6.07 -1.69
N GLU A 69 10.71 7.22 -2.37
CA GLU A 69 9.79 8.33 -2.08
C GLU A 69 8.35 7.96 -2.45
N PHE A 70 8.14 7.24 -3.55
CA PHE A 70 6.83 6.73 -3.93
C PHE A 70 6.24 5.77 -2.87
N VAL A 71 7.01 4.79 -2.38
CA VAL A 71 6.55 3.86 -1.34
C VAL A 71 6.21 4.60 -0.04
N LYS A 72 7.04 5.59 0.32
CA LYS A 72 6.78 6.46 1.48
C LYS A 72 5.49 7.27 1.29
N ALA A 73 5.29 7.86 0.11
CA ALA A 73 4.09 8.61 -0.25
C ALA A 73 2.83 7.72 -0.18
N GLN A 74 2.92 6.47 -0.64
CA GLN A 74 1.82 5.51 -0.55
C GLN A 74 1.43 5.21 0.90
N ARG A 75 2.41 5.03 1.80
CA ARG A 75 2.11 4.86 3.23
C ARG A 75 1.39 6.09 3.79
N THR A 76 1.92 7.28 3.52
CA THR A 76 1.29 8.52 4.03
C THR A 76 -0.09 8.76 3.44
N TYR A 77 -0.31 8.38 2.18
CA TYR A 77 -1.61 8.43 1.54
C TYR A 77 -2.61 7.53 2.27
N ASN A 78 -2.24 6.27 2.53
CA ASN A 78 -3.09 5.34 3.28
C ASN A 78 -3.41 5.88 4.69
N ASP A 79 -2.42 6.45 5.40
CA ASP A 79 -2.63 7.05 6.72
C ASP A 79 -3.62 8.23 6.68
N LEU A 80 -3.50 9.10 5.68
CA LEU A 80 -4.41 10.23 5.47
C LEU A 80 -5.82 9.76 5.11
N LEU A 81 -5.90 8.71 4.30
CA LEU A 81 -7.16 8.19 3.82
C LEU A 81 -7.98 7.59 4.98
N VAL A 82 -7.35 6.82 5.86
CA VAL A 82 -7.99 6.33 7.10
C VAL A 82 -8.45 7.48 8.01
N ARG A 83 -7.67 8.56 8.10
CA ARG A 83 -8.00 9.71 8.97
C ARG A 83 -9.16 10.55 8.47
N TYR A 84 -9.16 10.90 7.19
CA TYR A 84 -10.12 11.86 6.63
C TYR A 84 -11.31 11.17 5.94
N ASN A 85 -11.14 9.93 5.49
CA ASN A 85 -12.20 9.14 4.89
C ASN A 85 -12.22 7.70 5.43
N PRO A 86 -12.62 7.50 6.69
CA PRO A 86 -12.66 6.16 7.29
C PRO A 86 -13.71 5.21 6.68
N LEU A 87 -14.65 5.72 5.87
CA LEU A 87 -15.72 4.93 5.24
C LEU A 87 -15.40 4.55 3.78
N HIS A 88 -14.14 4.69 3.36
CA HIS A 88 -13.71 4.46 1.98
C HIS A 88 -13.82 2.99 1.55
N ASP A 89 -13.49 2.06 2.44
CA ASP A 89 -13.51 0.62 2.18
C ASP A 89 -14.90 -0.03 2.39
N MET A 90 -15.87 0.73 2.91
CA MET A 90 -17.20 0.22 3.24
C MET A 90 -18.11 0.18 2.01
N THR A 91 -18.98 -0.83 1.96
CA THR A 91 -20.07 -0.89 0.98
C THR A 91 -21.08 0.23 1.22
N ALA A 92 -21.98 0.47 0.26
CA ALA A 92 -22.99 1.51 0.38
C ALA A 92 -23.88 1.31 1.63
N GLU A 93 -24.30 0.07 1.89
CA GLU A 93 -25.12 -0.30 3.05
C GLU A 93 -24.38 -0.08 4.38
N GLU A 94 -23.13 -0.56 4.47
CA GLU A 94 -22.29 -0.37 5.66
C GLU A 94 -22.03 1.11 5.94
N ARG A 95 -21.86 1.91 4.88
CA ARG A 95 -21.69 3.35 4.98
C ARG A 95 -22.95 4.02 5.53
N VAL A 96 -24.13 3.66 5.02
CA VAL A 96 -25.42 4.14 5.55
C VAL A 96 -25.52 3.80 7.02
N LYS A 97 -25.31 2.54 7.40
CA LYS A 97 -25.32 2.08 8.80
C LYS A 97 -24.38 2.88 9.70
N ALA A 98 -23.13 3.08 9.26
CA ALA A 98 -22.13 3.82 10.01
C ALA A 98 -22.53 5.30 10.17
N THR A 99 -23.14 5.92 9.16
CA THR A 99 -23.64 7.28 9.24
C THR A 99 -24.87 7.40 10.14
N THR A 100 -25.80 6.44 10.09
CA THR A 100 -27.00 6.42 10.94
C THR A 100 -26.61 6.31 12.42
N ARG A 101 -25.62 5.46 12.74
CA ARG A 101 -25.06 5.37 14.10
C ARG A 101 -24.35 6.64 14.56
N ARG A 102 -23.69 7.37 13.65
CA ARG A 102 -23.06 8.67 13.97
C ARG A 102 -24.09 9.72 14.40
N VAL A 103 -25.32 9.65 13.89
CA VAL A 103 -26.42 10.55 14.29
C VAL A 103 -27.25 10.00 15.47
N GLY A 104 -26.82 8.89 16.08
CA GLY A 104 -27.53 8.27 17.20
C GLY A 104 -28.81 7.52 16.82
N MET A 105 -28.97 7.17 15.54
CA MET A 105 -30.08 6.36 15.04
C MET A 105 -29.60 4.96 14.64
N GLU A 106 -30.50 4.00 14.54
CA GLU A 106 -30.23 2.71 13.90
C GLU A 106 -30.81 2.70 12.48
N GLN A 107 -30.16 1.96 11.58
CA GLN A 107 -30.65 1.82 10.21
C GLN A 107 -32.00 1.08 10.22
N PRO A 108 -33.03 1.56 9.50
CA PRO A 108 -34.28 0.84 9.35
C PRO A 108 -34.03 -0.54 8.76
N LEU A 109 -34.78 -1.54 9.23
CA LEU A 109 -34.77 -2.87 8.62
C LEU A 109 -35.30 -2.74 7.20
N GLU A 110 -34.62 -3.38 6.27
CA GLU A 110 -35.10 -3.47 4.90
C GLU A 110 -36.39 -4.29 4.89
N TYR A 111 -37.37 -3.84 4.11
CA TYR A 111 -38.65 -4.52 4.02
C TYR A 111 -38.47 -5.86 3.30
N ASP A 112 -38.69 -6.96 4.01
CA ASP A 112 -38.63 -8.31 3.48
C ASP A 112 -40.05 -8.77 3.11
N ASP A 113 -40.31 -8.92 1.82
CA ASP A 113 -41.59 -9.41 1.26
C ASP A 113 -41.81 -10.92 1.56
N SER A 114 -40.80 -11.63 2.06
CA SER A 114 -40.88 -13.04 2.46
C SER A 114 -41.34 -13.25 3.90
N ASP A 115 -41.30 -12.21 4.75
CA ASP A 115 -41.75 -12.28 6.13
C ASP A 115 -43.30 -12.24 6.19
N PRO A 116 -43.98 -13.27 6.74
CA PRO A 116 -45.44 -13.31 6.82
C PRO A 116 -46.05 -12.12 7.57
N ALA A 117 -45.34 -11.52 8.52
CA ALA A 117 -45.82 -10.36 9.28
C ALA A 117 -45.94 -9.07 8.45
N ASN A 118 -45.17 -8.97 7.35
CA ASN A 118 -45.17 -7.79 6.47
C ASN A 118 -46.28 -7.83 5.42
N ARG A 119 -46.80 -9.02 5.09
CA ARG A 119 -47.83 -9.22 4.05
C ARG A 119 -49.24 -8.82 4.48
N GLU A 120 -49.51 -8.79 5.79
CA GLU A 120 -50.84 -8.48 6.35
C GLU A 120 -51.26 -7.01 6.20
N ASN A 121 -50.33 -6.10 5.90
CA ASN A 121 -50.62 -4.65 5.78
C ASN A 121 -50.88 -4.20 4.33
N LYS A 122 -51.17 -5.12 3.41
CA LYS A 122 -51.29 -4.84 1.95
C LYS A 122 -52.73 -4.84 1.42
N GLU A 123 -53.74 -4.90 2.29
CA GLU A 123 -55.17 -4.85 1.93
C GLU A 123 -55.81 -3.47 2.18
#